data_AF-K0W2F2-F1
#
_entry.id   AF-K0W2F2-F1
#
_cell.length_a   1.000
_cell.length_b   1.000
_cell.length_c   1.000
_cell.angle_alpha   90.00
_cell.angle_beta   90.00
_cell.angle_gamma   90.00
#
_symmetry.space_group_name_H-M   'P 1'
#
loop_
_entity.id
_entity.type
_entity.pdbx_description
1 polymer ?
#
loop_
_entity_poly.entity_id
_entity_poly.type
_entity_poly.pdbx_seq_one_letter_code
_entity_poly.pdbx_strand_id
1 'polypeptide(L)'
;VIRMVDGRTVRGASDVRRLVGSLPLQSKPSFQIDRASRRIEAFPVVSDAPVAEPAASRTIHIARGPLADAEMANSPDGPGARVVVVAEGSVAAQAGLQPDDVIVALDQQPVTDVGQLLSILVKEHARALITVVRNGHRLFVAADVQTQ
;
A
#
# COMPACT_ATOMS: atom_id res chain seq x y z
N VAL A 1 2.53 -29.57 -0.36
CA VAL A 1 3.72 -29.88 0.46
C VAL A 1 4.92 -29.99 -0.46
N ILE A 2 6.03 -29.31 -0.15
CA ILE A 2 7.27 -29.40 -0.93
C ILE A 2 7.97 -30.71 -0.55
N ARG A 3 8.28 -31.55 -1.55
CA ARG A 3 8.98 -32.82 -1.35
C ARG A 3 10.43 -32.78 -1.79
N MET A 4 10.76 -32.02 -2.83
CA MET A 4 12.14 -31.90 -3.33
C MET A 4 12.42 -30.51 -3.88
N VAL A 5 13.68 -30.07 -3.77
CA VAL A 5 14.23 -28.85 -4.38
C VAL A 5 15.56 -29.19 -5.04
N ASP A 6 15.73 -28.95 -6.35
CA ASP A 6 16.94 -29.30 -7.13
C ASP A 6 17.43 -30.74 -6.90
N GLY A 7 16.50 -31.69 -6.92
CA GLY A 7 16.81 -33.11 -6.68
C GLY A 7 17.06 -33.47 -5.21
N ARG A 8 17.08 -32.50 -4.28
CA ARG A 8 17.30 -32.74 -2.84
C ARG A 8 15.98 -32.94 -2.13
N THR A 9 15.85 -34.03 -1.38
CA THR A 9 14.65 -34.33 -0.59
C THR A 9 14.47 -33.35 0.56
N VAL A 10 13.28 -32.77 0.65
CA VAL A 10 12.84 -31.88 1.72
C VAL A 10 12.04 -32.70 2.73
N ARG A 11 12.48 -32.69 4.01
CA ARG A 11 11.76 -33.37 5.10
C ARG A 11 10.90 -32.41 5.92
N GLY A 12 11.20 -31.11 5.88
CA GLY A 12 10.45 -30.10 6.60
C GLY A 12 10.80 -28.67 6.18
N ALA A 13 10.11 -27.70 6.78
CA ALA A 13 10.22 -26.29 6.43
C ALA A 13 11.64 -25.71 6.62
N SER A 14 12.39 -26.21 7.60
CA SER A 14 13.77 -25.79 7.86
C SER A 14 14.72 -26.12 6.71
N ASP A 15 14.51 -27.26 6.04
CA ASP A 15 15.32 -27.65 4.88
C ASP A 15 15.02 -26.74 3.68
N VAL A 16 13.74 -26.40 3.47
CA VAL A 16 13.35 -25.44 2.41
C VAL A 16 14.01 -24.09 2.64
N ARG A 17 13.91 -23.52 3.86
CA ARG A 17 14.49 -22.22 4.18
C ARG A 17 16.01 -22.21 3.94
N ARG A 18 16.71 -23.27 4.34
CA ARG A 18 18.17 -23.41 4.16
C ARG A 18 18.54 -23.48 2.68
N LEU A 19 17.82 -24.30 1.91
CA LEU A 19 18.08 -24.49 0.48
C LEU A 19 17.81 -23.20 -0.30
N VAL A 20 16.64 -22.60 -0.11
CA VAL A 20 16.23 -21.35 -0.76
C VAL A 20 17.18 -20.19 -0.42
N GLY A 21 17.60 -20.07 0.84
CA GLY A 21 18.50 -18.99 1.27
C GLY A 21 19.93 -19.08 0.69
N SER A 22 20.28 -20.19 0.03
CA SER A 22 21.57 -20.39 -0.61
C SER A 22 21.54 -20.32 -2.14
N LEU A 23 20.35 -20.11 -2.73
CA LEU A 23 20.21 -20.06 -4.19
C LEU A 23 20.71 -18.72 -4.74
N PRO A 24 21.46 -18.71 -5.85
CA PRO A 24 21.81 -17.46 -6.53
C PRO A 24 20.57 -16.71 -7.02
N LEU A 25 20.66 -15.38 -7.05
CA LEU A 25 19.68 -14.55 -7.75
C LEU A 25 19.60 -14.94 -9.23
N GLN A 26 18.42 -14.78 -9.81
CA GLN A 26 18.05 -15.15 -11.18
C GLN A 26 18.17 -16.65 -11.51
N SER A 27 18.41 -17.51 -10.52
CA SER A 27 18.42 -18.97 -10.73
C SER A 27 17.00 -19.53 -10.89
N LYS A 28 16.87 -20.68 -11.56
CA LYS A 28 15.61 -21.39 -11.79
C LYS A 28 15.63 -22.79 -11.14
N PRO A 29 15.55 -22.87 -9.80
CA PRO A 29 15.50 -24.15 -9.10
C PRO A 29 14.27 -24.98 -9.49
N SER A 30 14.39 -26.30 -9.47
CA SER A 30 13.25 -27.21 -9.62
C SER A 30 12.60 -27.51 -8.26
N PHE A 31 11.27 -27.47 -8.20
CA PHE A 31 10.49 -27.80 -7.01
C PHE A 31 9.49 -28.90 -7.32
N GLN A 32 9.57 -30.01 -6.58
CA GLN A 32 8.52 -31.03 -6.61
C GLN A 32 7.55 -30.80 -5.45
N ILE A 33 6.28 -30.55 -5.78
CA ILE A 33 5.23 -30.15 -4.86
C ILE A 33 4.06 -31.13 -4.98
N ASP A 34 3.63 -31.69 -3.85
CA ASP A 34 2.36 -32.42 -3.79
C ASP A 34 1.22 -31.44 -3.46
N ARG A 35 0.24 -31.30 -4.34
CA ARG A 35 -0.96 -30.47 -4.14
C ARG A 35 -2.20 -31.25 -4.58
N ALA A 36 -3.18 -31.41 -3.67
CA ALA A 36 -4.46 -32.06 -3.95
C ALA A 36 -4.34 -33.40 -4.71
N SER A 37 -3.51 -34.30 -4.18
CA SER A 37 -3.21 -35.62 -4.75
C SER A 37 -2.51 -35.64 -6.12
N ARG A 38 -2.05 -34.48 -6.62
CA ARG A 38 -1.23 -34.36 -7.83
C ARG A 38 0.17 -33.87 -7.49
N ARG A 39 1.18 -34.49 -8.11
CA ARG A 39 2.56 -34.01 -8.05
C ARG A 39 2.76 -32.97 -9.16
N ILE A 40 3.22 -31.80 -8.77
CA ILE A 40 3.51 -30.66 -9.63
C ILE A 40 5.02 -30.43 -9.58
N GLU A 41 5.62 -30.22 -10.75
CA GLU A 41 6.98 -29.70 -10.85
C GLU A 41 6.92 -28.23 -11.24
N ALA A 42 7.62 -27.38 -10.50
CA ALA A 42 7.65 -25.94 -10.70
C ALA A 42 9.10 -25.44 -10.82
N PHE A 43 9.31 -24.43 -11.66
CA PHE A 43 10.62 -23.81 -11.91
C PHE A 43 10.54 -22.30 -11.66
N PRO A 44 10.35 -21.85 -10.41
CA PRO A 44 10.31 -20.42 -10.10
C PRO A 44 11.66 -19.78 -10.39
N VAL A 45 11.65 -18.48 -10.71
CA VAL A 45 12.88 -17.67 -10.75
C VAL A 45 13.14 -17.15 -9.34
N VAL A 46 14.34 -17.34 -8.83
CA VAL A 46 14.81 -16.71 -7.59
C VAL A 46 15.12 -15.26 -7.90
N SER A 47 14.13 -14.38 -7.75
CA SER A 47 14.40 -12.96 -7.77
C SER A 47 15.05 -12.52 -6.47
N ASP A 48 15.57 -11.29 -6.43
CA ASP A 48 15.68 -10.63 -5.14
C ASP A 48 14.31 -10.68 -4.46
N ALA A 49 14.31 -10.80 -3.12
CA ALA A 49 13.08 -10.52 -2.42
C ALA A 49 12.64 -9.14 -2.91
N PRO A 50 11.41 -8.95 -3.42
CA PRO A 50 10.95 -7.62 -3.72
C PRO A 50 11.15 -6.85 -2.41
N VAL A 51 12.08 -5.90 -2.41
CA VAL A 51 12.13 -4.86 -1.38
C VAL A 51 10.81 -4.17 -1.61
N ALA A 52 9.76 -4.65 -0.92
CA ALA A 52 8.36 -4.55 -1.31
C ALA A 52 8.20 -3.42 -2.32
N GLU A 53 8.22 -3.74 -3.62
CA GLU A 53 7.97 -2.70 -4.61
C GLU A 53 6.65 -2.08 -4.15
N PRO A 54 6.62 -0.78 -3.77
CA PRO A 54 5.41 -0.20 -3.21
C PRO A 54 4.37 -0.38 -4.29
N ALA A 55 3.43 -1.30 -4.02
CA ALA A 55 2.54 -1.88 -5.00
C ALA A 55 2.10 -0.81 -5.98
N ALA A 56 2.63 -0.87 -7.20
CA ALA A 56 2.51 0.12 -8.28
C ALA A 56 1.47 1.19 -7.93
N SER A 57 1.93 2.30 -7.31
CA SER A 57 1.12 3.35 -6.66
C SER A 57 -0.35 3.31 -7.09
N ARG A 58 -1.14 2.45 -6.44
CA ARG A 58 -2.52 2.24 -6.83
C ARG A 58 -3.27 3.44 -6.29
N THR A 59 -3.34 4.44 -7.15
CA THR A 59 -3.97 5.70 -6.83
C THR A 59 -5.47 5.48 -6.74
N ILE A 60 -6.06 5.98 -5.67
CA ILE A 60 -7.47 5.84 -5.34
C ILE A 60 -8.10 7.21 -5.47
N HIS A 61 -9.16 7.29 -6.26
CA HIS A 61 -9.99 8.48 -6.36
C HIS A 61 -10.98 8.53 -5.20
N ILE A 62 -10.98 9.63 -4.46
CA ILE A 62 -11.94 9.93 -3.39
C ILE A 62 -13.20 10.57 -3.99
N ALA A 63 -14.30 9.83 -3.99
CA ALA A 63 -15.52 10.24 -4.70
C ALA A 63 -16.39 11.27 -3.98
N ARG A 64 -16.23 11.47 -2.66
CA ARG A 64 -17.16 12.31 -1.87
C ARG A 64 -16.54 12.85 -0.59
N GLY A 65 -17.21 13.84 -0.01
CA GLY A 65 -16.87 14.42 1.29
C GLY A 65 -15.79 15.51 1.21
N PRO A 66 -15.12 15.83 2.32
CA PRO A 66 -14.18 16.95 2.42
C PRO A 66 -12.90 16.77 1.59
N LEU A 67 -12.65 15.54 1.14
CA LEU A 67 -11.53 15.16 0.29
C LEU A 67 -11.98 14.74 -1.12
N ALA A 68 -13.21 15.10 -1.52
CA ALA A 68 -13.74 14.76 -2.84
C ALA A 68 -12.86 15.29 -3.98
N ASP A 69 -12.83 14.53 -5.09
CA ASP A 69 -12.09 14.84 -6.31
C ASP A 69 -10.57 14.95 -6.12
N ALA A 70 -10.08 14.32 -5.05
CA ALA A 70 -8.65 14.09 -4.82
C ALA A 70 -8.27 12.65 -5.14
N GLU A 71 -7.05 12.48 -5.63
CA GLU A 71 -6.43 11.20 -5.87
C GLU A 71 -5.33 10.95 -4.84
N MET A 72 -5.34 9.76 -4.24
CA MET A 72 -4.44 9.43 -3.13
C MET A 72 -3.75 8.09 -3.29
N ALA A 73 -2.53 8.00 -2.81
CA ALA A 73 -1.73 6.78 -2.76
C ALA A 73 -1.14 6.59 -1.37
N ASN A 74 -0.67 5.39 -1.05
CA ASN A 74 0.09 5.21 0.20
C ASN A 74 1.39 6.02 0.13
N SER A 75 1.78 6.61 1.24
CA SER A 75 3.04 7.34 1.32
C SER A 75 4.23 6.37 1.15
N PRO A 76 5.21 6.68 0.28
CA PRO A 76 6.41 5.85 0.12
C PRO A 76 7.38 6.02 1.30
N ASP A 77 7.30 7.14 2.01
CA ASP A 77 8.27 7.54 3.04
C ASP A 77 7.82 7.15 4.47
N GLY A 78 6.69 6.46 4.61
CA GLY A 78 6.19 5.99 5.91
C GLY A 78 4.66 5.94 6.01
N PRO A 79 4.11 5.91 7.23
CA PRO A 79 2.66 5.89 7.43
C PRO A 79 1.99 7.17 6.91
N GLY A 80 0.90 7.02 6.18
CA GLY A 80 0.04 8.10 5.72
C GLY A 80 -0.47 7.89 4.31
N ALA A 81 -1.42 8.75 3.92
CA ALA A 81 -1.95 8.83 2.56
C ALA A 81 -1.36 10.05 1.86
N ARG A 82 -0.57 9.85 0.81
CA ARG A 82 -0.02 10.92 -0.03
C ARG A 82 -1.07 11.37 -1.03
N VAL A 83 -1.27 12.67 -1.12
CA VAL A 83 -2.07 13.33 -2.14
C VAL A 83 -1.29 13.34 -3.45
N VAL A 84 -1.87 12.76 -4.49
CA VAL A 84 -1.26 12.65 -5.83
C VAL A 84 -1.80 13.76 -6.73
N VAL A 85 -3.12 13.90 -6.77
CA VAL A 85 -3.81 14.93 -7.55
C VAL A 85 -4.91 15.53 -6.69
N VAL A 86 -5.14 16.83 -6.89
CA VAL A 86 -6.31 17.52 -6.35
C VAL A 86 -6.97 18.23 -7.53
N ALA A 87 -8.24 17.90 -7.81
CA ALA A 87 -8.96 18.57 -8.88
C ALA A 87 -9.16 20.06 -8.55
N GLU A 88 -8.99 20.92 -9.55
CA GLU A 88 -9.25 22.35 -9.41
C GLU A 88 -10.72 22.60 -9.05
N GLY A 89 -10.96 23.53 -8.14
CA GLY A 89 -12.31 23.85 -7.66
C GLY A 89 -12.92 22.84 -6.68
N SER A 90 -12.27 21.71 -6.42
CA SER A 90 -12.71 20.73 -5.41
C SER A 90 -12.70 21.30 -3.98
N VAL A 91 -13.43 20.67 -3.07
CA VAL A 91 -13.42 21.03 -1.63
C VAL A 91 -12.00 20.92 -1.06
N ALA A 92 -11.25 19.89 -1.47
CA ALA A 92 -9.86 19.70 -1.07
C ALA A 92 -8.96 20.86 -1.55
N ALA A 93 -9.10 21.28 -2.82
CA ALA A 93 -8.35 22.43 -3.35
C ALA A 93 -8.69 23.72 -2.63
N GLN A 94 -9.98 23.97 -2.38
CA GLN A 94 -10.45 25.17 -1.66
C GLN A 94 -9.95 25.20 -0.20
N ALA A 95 -9.82 24.03 0.44
CA ALA A 95 -9.22 23.89 1.76
C ALA A 95 -7.70 24.12 1.76
N GLY A 96 -7.04 24.11 0.60
CA GLY A 96 -5.61 24.34 0.45
C GLY A 96 -4.75 23.08 0.50
N LEU A 97 -5.34 21.89 0.28
CA LEU A 97 -4.57 20.67 0.01
C LEU A 97 -3.81 20.80 -1.31
N GLN A 98 -2.61 20.22 -1.33
CA GLN A 98 -1.71 20.26 -2.47
C GLN A 98 -1.21 18.85 -2.79
N PRO A 99 -0.82 18.59 -4.04
CA PRO A 99 -0.01 17.41 -4.37
C PRO A 99 1.21 17.31 -3.44
N ASP A 100 1.59 16.08 -3.14
CA ASP A 100 2.66 15.70 -2.20
C ASP A 100 2.40 15.97 -0.71
N ASP A 101 1.21 16.47 -0.34
CA ASP A 101 0.77 16.42 1.04
C ASP A 101 0.64 14.98 1.53
N VAL A 102 1.20 14.67 2.69
CA VAL A 102 0.98 13.37 3.35
C VAL A 102 -0.01 13.54 4.48
N ILE A 103 -1.22 13.03 4.31
CA ILE A 103 -2.25 13.01 5.34
C ILE A 103 -1.88 11.96 6.38
N VAL A 104 -1.71 12.41 7.62
CA VAL A 104 -1.32 11.59 8.77
C VAL A 104 -2.40 11.48 9.85
N ALA A 105 -3.42 12.35 9.79
CA ALA A 105 -4.62 12.22 10.61
C ALA A 105 -5.83 12.90 9.96
N LEU A 106 -7.02 12.41 10.29
CA LEU A 106 -8.31 12.99 9.92
C LEU A 106 -9.19 13.04 11.18
N ASP A 107 -9.67 14.22 11.58
CA ASP A 107 -10.47 14.42 12.80
C ASP A 107 -9.87 13.77 14.05
N GLN A 108 -8.57 14.00 14.24
CA GLN A 108 -7.74 13.43 15.32
C GLN A 108 -7.58 11.89 15.27
N GLN A 109 -8.14 11.21 14.26
CA GLN A 109 -7.91 9.79 14.03
C GLN A 109 -6.65 9.62 13.18
N PRO A 110 -5.65 8.84 13.64
CA PRO A 110 -4.43 8.62 12.87
C PRO A 110 -4.72 7.89 11.56
N VAL A 111 -3.98 8.26 10.52
CA VAL A 111 -4.05 7.67 9.18
C VAL A 111 -2.69 7.11 8.83
N THR A 112 -2.61 5.79 8.62
CA THR A 112 -1.38 5.06 8.27
C THR A 112 -1.33 4.69 6.80
N ASP A 113 -2.46 4.69 6.11
CA ASP A 113 -2.59 4.31 4.70
C ASP A 113 -3.92 4.82 4.13
N VAL A 114 -4.08 4.73 2.80
CA VAL A 114 -5.29 5.19 2.10
C VAL A 114 -6.52 4.37 2.49
N GLY A 115 -6.38 3.08 2.81
CA GLY A 115 -7.50 2.24 3.22
C GLY A 115 -8.09 2.69 4.56
N GLN A 116 -7.25 3.07 5.51
CA GLN A 116 -7.66 3.65 6.77
C GLN A 116 -8.33 5.02 6.56
N LEU A 117 -7.76 5.87 5.71
CA LEU A 117 -8.36 7.16 5.37
C LEU A 117 -9.79 6.98 4.83
N LEU A 118 -9.98 6.08 3.86
CA LEU A 118 -11.30 5.75 3.30
C LEU A 118 -12.26 5.27 4.39
N SER A 119 -11.79 4.41 5.29
CA SER A 119 -12.61 3.88 6.39
C SER A 119 -13.12 4.98 7.33
N ILE A 120 -12.33 6.05 7.53
CA ILE A 120 -12.75 7.21 8.32
C ILE A 120 -13.74 8.07 7.52
N LEU A 121 -13.48 8.29 6.23
CA LEU A 121 -14.32 9.08 5.32
C LEU A 121 -15.71 8.46 5.07
N VAL A 122 -15.84 7.14 5.17
CA VAL A 122 -17.13 6.44 5.03
C VAL A 122 -18.19 6.97 6.00
N LYS A 123 -17.80 7.55 7.14
CA LYS A 123 -18.72 8.04 8.19
C LYS A 123 -19.48 9.33 7.85
N GLU A 124 -19.49 9.78 6.59
CA GLU A 124 -20.16 11.01 6.11
C GLU A 124 -19.83 12.24 6.97
N HIS A 125 -18.70 12.87 6.66
CA HIS A 125 -18.28 14.11 7.30
C HIS A 125 -18.69 15.30 6.43
N ALA A 126 -19.47 16.22 6.99
CA ALA A 126 -19.69 17.54 6.36
C ALA A 126 -18.43 18.41 6.45
N ARG A 127 -17.59 18.17 7.47
CA ARG A 127 -16.36 18.91 7.76
C ARG A 127 -15.30 17.96 8.24
N ALA A 128 -14.04 18.18 7.88
CA ALA A 128 -12.93 17.44 8.46
C ALA A 128 -11.74 18.35 8.77
N LEU A 129 -11.10 18.09 9.92
CA LEU A 129 -9.79 18.61 10.25
C LEU A 129 -8.74 17.60 9.80
N ILE A 130 -7.97 17.95 8.80
CA ILE A 130 -6.94 17.12 8.18
C ILE A 130 -5.58 17.56 8.72
N THR A 131 -4.81 16.63 9.26
CA THR A 131 -3.40 16.88 9.59
C THR A 131 -2.54 16.36 8.45
N VAL A 132 -1.79 17.25 7.82
CA VAL A 132 -0.86 16.91 6.73
C VAL A 132 0.58 17.16 7.12
N VAL A 133 1.49 16.44 6.49
CA VAL A 133 2.92 16.74 6.47
C VAL A 133 3.25 17.27 5.07
N ARG A 134 3.75 18.51 5.02
CA ARG A 134 4.19 19.19 3.79
C ARG A 134 5.62 19.67 3.99
N ASN A 135 6.54 19.23 3.12
CA ASN A 135 7.97 19.57 3.24
C ASN A 135 8.56 19.27 4.64
N GLY A 136 8.10 18.19 5.28
CA GLY A 136 8.52 17.81 6.64
C GLY A 136 7.84 18.58 7.78
N HIS A 137 7.00 19.57 7.50
CA HIS A 137 6.26 20.33 8.50
C HIS A 137 4.84 19.80 8.66
N ARG A 138 4.37 19.68 9.90
CA ARG A 138 2.97 19.34 10.19
C ARG A 138 2.10 20.59 10.08
N LEU A 139 1.05 20.50 9.26
CA LEU A 139 0.06 21.54 9.03
C LEU A 139 -1.34 21.00 9.30
N PHE A 140 -2.26 21.90 9.63
CA PHE A 140 -3.67 21.59 9.79
C PHE A 140 -4.46 22.26 8.66
N VAL A 141 -5.29 21.48 8.00
CA VAL A 141 -6.16 21.90 6.90
C VAL A 141 -7.60 21.60 7.30
N ALA A 142 -8.46 22.60 7.29
CA ALA A 142 -9.88 22.43 7.53
C ALA A 142 -10.63 22.42 6.20
N ALA A 143 -11.31 21.32 5.90
CA ALA A 143 -12.13 21.18 4.71
C ALA A 143 -13.61 21.10 5.11
N ASP A 144 -14.43 21.94 4.48
CA ASP A 144 -15.86 22.05 4.71
C ASP A 144 -16.58 21.80 3.38
N VAL A 145 -17.41 20.77 3.34
CA VAL A 145 -18.29 20.52 2.19
C VAL A 145 -19.44 21.50 2.31
N GLN A 146 -19.23 22.73 1.83
CA GLN A 146 -20.29 23.71 1.72
C GLN A 146 -21.30 23.19 0.69
N THR A 147 -22.41 22.64 1.18
CA THR A 147 -23.58 22.36 0.35
C THR A 147 -24.07 23.71 -0.19
N GLN A 148 -23.72 24.01 -1.45
CA GLN A 148 -24.42 25.04 -2.21
C GLN A 148 -25.79 24.52 -2.66
#